data_AF-A0A7W9GMF3-F1
#
_entry.id   AF-A0A7W9GMF3-F1
#
_cell.length_a   1.000
_cell.length_b   1.000
_cell.length_c   1.000
_cell.angle_alpha   90.00
_cell.angle_beta   90.00
_cell.angle_gamma   90.00
#
_symmetry.space_group_name_H-M   'P 1'
#
loop_
_entity.id
_entity.type
_entity.pdbx_description
1 polymer ?
#
loop_
_entity_poly.entity_id
_entity_poly.type
_entity_poly.pdbx_seq_one_letter_code
_entity_poly.pdbx_strand_id
1 'polypeptide(L)'
;MNTDEETTVANPYRAAIAGRREQSRPLTQDFAAELDDAVAAMNAGAWISTAADTFFTELTGHVTTCGTAAEGVLQTYQTAIDGQPAEVPPNSWQTHWRNLR
;
A
#
# COMPACT_ATOMS: atom_id res chain seq x y z
N MET A 1 -19.30 -42.71 9.97
CA MET A 1 -19.05 -41.28 10.22
C MET A 1 -17.85 -40.93 9.35
N ASN A 2 -18.09 -40.57 8.09
CA ASN A 2 -17.03 -40.16 7.19
C ASN A 2 -16.86 -38.66 7.40
N THR A 3 -15.73 -38.27 7.97
CA THR A 3 -15.20 -36.92 7.89
C THR A 3 -14.82 -36.72 6.43
N ASP A 4 -15.72 -36.15 5.64
CA ASP A 4 -15.34 -35.53 4.38
C ASP A 4 -14.34 -34.43 4.76
N GLU A 5 -13.04 -34.70 4.59
CA GLU A 5 -12.03 -33.65 4.57
C GLU A 5 -12.42 -32.70 3.44
N GLU A 6 -13.01 -31.54 3.78
CA GLU A 6 -13.27 -30.49 2.81
C GLU A 6 -11.94 -30.18 2.13
N THR A 7 -11.83 -30.58 0.86
CA THR A 7 -10.63 -30.36 0.05
C THR A 7 -10.49 -28.87 -0.19
N THR A 8 -9.65 -28.19 0.59
CA THR A 8 -9.40 -26.76 0.44
C THR A 8 -8.39 -26.48 -0.68
N VAL A 9 -8.52 -25.32 -1.33
CA VAL A 9 -7.57 -24.83 -2.34
C VAL A 9 -7.05 -23.46 -1.95
N ALA A 10 -5.83 -23.12 -2.37
CA ALA A 10 -5.26 -21.79 -2.16
C ALA A 10 -6.20 -20.70 -2.73
N ASN A 11 -6.44 -19.65 -1.96
CA ASN A 11 -7.36 -18.57 -2.30
C ASN A 11 -6.78 -17.66 -3.41
N PRO A 12 -7.26 -17.74 -4.67
CA PRO A 12 -6.69 -16.96 -5.76
C PRO A 12 -7.12 -15.49 -5.73
N TYR A 13 -8.20 -15.14 -5.02
CA TYR A 13 -8.58 -13.75 -4.75
C TYR A 13 -7.57 -13.09 -3.80
N ARG A 14 -7.24 -13.75 -2.68
CA ARG A 14 -6.19 -13.29 -1.75
C ARG A 14 -4.85 -13.11 -2.47
N ALA A 15 -4.45 -14.09 -3.28
CA ALA A 15 -3.23 -14.01 -4.09
C ALA A 15 -3.25 -12.82 -5.08
N ALA A 16 -4.42 -12.50 -5.65
CA ALA A 16 -4.55 -11.36 -6.55
C ALA A 16 -4.36 -10.01 -5.83
N ILE A 17 -4.93 -9.85 -4.62
CA ILE A 17 -4.73 -8.65 -3.80
C ILE A 17 -3.24 -8.51 -3.44
N ALA A 18 -2.61 -9.60 -3.00
CA ALA A 18 -1.17 -9.62 -2.71
C ALA A 18 -0.33 -9.21 -3.94
N GLY A 19 -0.65 -9.75 -5.12
CA GLY A 19 0.02 -9.36 -6.37
C GLY A 19 -0.16 -7.87 -6.70
N ARG A 20 -1.33 -7.27 -6.42
CA ARG A 20 -1.55 -5.83 -6.62
C ARG A 20 -0.79 -4.97 -5.62
N ARG A 21 -0.73 -5.38 -4.35
CA ARG A 21 0.11 -4.72 -3.34
C ARG A 21 1.56 -4.63 -3.79
N GLU A 22 2.11 -5.74 -4.29
CA GLU A 22 3.49 -5.79 -4.77
C GLU A 22 3.72 -4.89 -5.99
N GLN A 23 2.75 -4.80 -6.90
CA GLN A 23 2.80 -3.89 -8.05
C GLN A 23 2.68 -2.41 -7.64
N SER A 24 1.92 -2.10 -6.58
CA SER A 24 1.75 -0.73 -6.08
C SER A 24 2.94 -0.25 -5.24
N ARG A 25 3.74 -1.14 -4.66
CA ARG A 25 4.83 -0.76 -3.75
C ARG A 25 5.82 0.25 -4.36
N PRO A 26 6.35 0.09 -5.58
CA PRO A 26 7.28 1.08 -6.15
C PRO A 26 6.67 2.48 -6.23
N LEU A 27 5.42 2.58 -6.70
CA LEU A 27 4.71 3.86 -6.77
C LEU A 27 4.52 4.50 -5.39
N THR A 28 4.23 3.71 -4.35
CA THR A 28 4.13 4.24 -2.98
C THR A 28 5.48 4.68 -2.42
N GLN A 29 6.59 4.06 -2.83
CA GLN A 29 7.94 4.48 -2.43
C GLN A 29 8.33 5.78 -3.12
N ASP A 30 8.04 5.91 -4.42
CA ASP A 30 8.28 7.14 -5.18
C ASP A 30 7.51 8.32 -4.57
N PHE A 31 6.21 8.14 -4.29
CA PHE A 31 5.40 9.19 -3.64
C PHE A 31 5.94 9.62 -2.28
N ALA A 32 6.48 8.68 -1.48
CA ALA A 32 7.01 8.99 -0.15
C ALA A 32 8.31 9.81 -0.21
N ALA A 33 9.08 9.69 -1.30
CA ALA A 33 10.39 10.31 -1.46
C ALA A 33 10.40 11.52 -2.42
N GLU A 34 9.30 11.80 -3.11
CA GLU A 34 9.19 12.80 -4.19
C GLU A 34 9.71 14.21 -3.79
N LEU A 35 9.64 14.55 -2.50
CA LEU A 35 10.02 15.87 -1.98
C LEU A 35 11.35 15.88 -1.20
N ASP A 36 12.03 14.74 -1.09
CA ASP A 36 13.23 14.60 -0.27
C ASP A 36 14.39 15.48 -0.78
N ASP A 37 14.54 15.60 -2.10
CA ASP A 37 15.56 16.46 -2.71
C ASP A 37 15.33 17.94 -2.39
N ALA A 38 14.07 18.39 -2.35
CA ALA A 38 13.72 19.76 -1.98
C ALA A 38 14.03 20.02 -0.49
N VAL A 39 13.74 19.04 0.38
CA VAL A 39 14.10 19.11 1.81
C VAL A 39 15.62 19.15 1.98
N ALA A 40 16.36 18.31 1.24
CA ALA A 40 17.82 18.27 1.29
C ALA A 40 18.44 19.60 0.83
N ALA A 41 17.91 20.20 -0.25
CA ALA A 41 18.37 21.50 -0.73
C ALA A 41 18.15 22.61 0.31
N MET A 42 16.97 22.65 0.94
CA MET A 42 16.67 23.63 2.00
C MET A 42 17.60 23.45 3.21
N ASN A 43 17.82 22.20 3.65
CA ASN A 43 18.76 21.89 4.72
C ASN A 43 20.21 22.26 4.39
N ALA A 44 20.60 22.21 3.11
CA ALA A 44 21.91 22.65 2.63
C ALA A 44 22.05 24.18 2.53
N GLY A 45 21.01 24.94 2.88
CA GLY A 45 21.02 26.40 2.83
C GLY A 45 20.80 26.97 1.42
N ALA A 46 20.12 26.23 0.53
CA ALA A 46 19.78 26.72 -0.81
C ALA A 46 18.97 28.04 -0.77
N TRP A 47 18.24 28.30 0.32
CA TRP A 47 17.55 29.56 0.57
C TRP A 47 17.50 29.88 2.07
N ILE A 48 17.98 31.07 2.46
CA ILE A 48 18.03 31.53 3.86
C ILE A 48 17.29 32.86 3.98
N SER A 49 16.10 32.83 4.59
CA SER A 49 15.29 34.01 4.95
C SER A 49 14.13 33.61 5.86
N THR A 50 13.44 34.56 6.49
CA THR A 50 12.22 34.25 7.26
C THR A 50 11.11 33.62 6.41
N ALA A 51 11.05 33.95 5.12
CA ALA A 51 10.12 33.31 4.18
C ALA A 51 10.51 31.84 3.91
N ALA A 52 11.82 31.54 3.94
CA ALA A 52 12.33 30.19 3.78
C ALA A 52 11.90 29.28 4.95
N ASP A 53 11.83 29.80 6.18
CA ASP A 53 11.39 29.05 7.36
C ASP A 53 9.92 28.61 7.25
N THR A 54 9.03 29.52 6.83
CA THR A 54 7.61 29.21 6.57
C THR A 54 7.47 28.18 5.47
N PHE A 55 8.14 28.39 4.34
CA PHE A 55 8.11 27.44 3.22
C PHE A 55 8.63 26.06 3.63
N PHE A 56 9.71 25.99 4.40
CA PHE A 56 10.26 24.72 4.88
C PHE A 56 9.28 23.96 5.78
N THR A 57 8.51 24.69 6.61
CA THR A 57 7.44 24.11 7.43
C THR A 57 6.32 23.52 6.56
N GLU A 58 5.91 24.21 5.49
CA GLU A 58 4.90 23.71 4.55
C GLU A 58 5.42 22.47 3.78
N LEU A 59 6.66 22.54 3.28
CA LEU A 59 7.32 21.45 2.56
C LEU A 59 7.39 20.17 3.41
N THR A 60 7.79 20.28 4.67
CA THR A 60 7.85 19.12 5.58
C THR A 60 6.46 18.59 5.94
N GLY A 61 5.44 19.46 5.98
CA GLY A 61 4.03 19.06 6.07
C GLY A 61 3.57 18.25 4.85
N HIS A 62 3.98 18.64 3.64
CA HIS A 62 3.71 17.88 2.42
C HIS A 62 4.41 16.52 2.41
N VAL A 63 5.69 16.45 2.78
CA VAL A 63 6.42 15.18 2.93
C VAL A 63 5.68 14.23 3.88
N THR A 64 5.25 14.73 5.04
CA THR A 64 4.50 13.94 6.02
C THR A 64 3.18 13.43 5.44
N THR A 65 2.47 14.27 4.67
CA THR A 65 1.21 13.91 4.02
C THR A 65 1.42 12.81 2.98
N CYS A 66 2.44 12.93 2.13
CA CYS A 66 2.79 11.93 1.12
C CYS A 66 3.18 10.59 1.75
N GLY A 67 4.02 10.61 2.79
CA GLY A 67 4.40 9.41 3.54
C GLY A 67 3.21 8.70 4.18
N THR A 68 2.33 9.46 4.84
CA THR A 68 1.10 8.92 5.44
C THR A 68 0.19 8.28 4.40
N ALA A 69 0.04 8.91 3.23
CA ALA A 69 -0.78 8.36 2.15
C ALA A 69 -0.17 7.06 1.58
N ALA A 70 1.15 7.02 1.38
CA ALA A 70 1.86 5.83 0.91
C ALA A 70 1.70 4.65 1.89
N GLU A 71 1.87 4.89 3.18
CA GLU A 71 1.65 3.89 4.24
C GLU A 71 0.19 3.43 4.28
N GLY A 72 -0.77 4.36 4.18
CA GLY A 72 -2.20 4.06 4.17
C GLY A 72 -2.62 3.13 3.03
N VAL A 73 -2.03 3.28 1.84
CA VAL A 73 -2.26 2.38 0.70
C VAL A 73 -1.78 0.97 1.01
N LEU A 74 -0.56 0.82 1.52
CA LEU A 74 0.00 -0.49 1.85
C LEU A 74 -0.77 -1.17 3.00
N GLN A 75 -1.21 -0.40 3.99
CA GLN A 75 -2.03 -0.87 5.11
C GLN A 75 -3.41 -1.34 4.64
N THR A 76 -4.01 -0.64 3.68
CA THR A 76 -5.30 -1.03 3.08
C THR A 76 -5.19 -2.39 2.40
N TYR A 77 -4.14 -2.60 1.60
CA TYR A 77 -3.87 -3.91 1.00
C TYR A 77 -3.65 -4.99 2.05
N GLN A 78 -2.84 -4.70 3.07
CA GLN A 78 -2.53 -5.66 4.13
C GLN A 78 -3.81 -6.10 4.86
N THR A 79 -4.65 -5.14 5.25
CA THR A 79 -5.94 -5.38 5.90
C THR A 79 -6.84 -6.26 5.03
N ALA A 80 -6.89 -6.00 3.72
CA ALA A 80 -7.69 -6.80 2.79
C ALA A 80 -7.15 -8.23 2.61
N ILE A 81 -5.83 -8.43 2.65
CA ILE A 81 -5.18 -9.75 2.59
C ILE A 81 -5.44 -10.54 3.87
N ASP A 82 -5.33 -9.90 5.03
CA ASP A 82 -5.53 -10.52 6.34
C ASP A 82 -7.00 -10.83 6.61
N GLY A 83 -7.92 -10.05 6.01
CA GLY A 83 -9.35 -10.33 6.00
C GLY A 83 -9.78 -11.50 5.10
N GLN A 84 -8.84 -12.17 4.42
CA GLN A 84 -9.13 -13.32 3.56
C GLN A 84 -8.44 -14.58 4.08
N PRO A 85 -9.15 -15.73 4.12
CA PRO A 85 -8.53 -17.01 4.48
C PRO A 85 -7.49 -17.41 3.42
N ALA A 86 -6.42 -18.08 3.86
CA ALA A 86 -5.36 -18.55 2.98
C ALA A 86 -5.84 -19.61 1.98
N GLU A 87 -6.76 -20.46 2.43
CA GLU A 87 -7.39 -21.51 1.63
C GLU A 87 -8.92 -21.41 1.74
N VAL A 88 -9.62 -21.85 0.70
CA VAL A 88 -11.07 -21.79 0.59
C VAL A 88 -11.61 -23.08 -0.07
N PRO A 89 -12.90 -23.40 0.10
CA PRO A 89 -13.53 -24.45 -0.69
C PRO A 89 -13.38 -24.19 -2.21
N PRO A 90 -13.27 -25.22 -3.06
CA PRO A 90 -13.03 -25.05 -4.49
C PRO A 90 -14.15 -24.31 -5.22
N ASN A 91 -15.38 -24.43 -4.70
CA ASN A 91 -16.59 -23.79 -5.22
C ASN A 91 -16.86 -22.42 -4.58
N SER A 92 -15.98 -21.92 -3.71
CA SER A 92 -16.16 -20.63 -3.06
C SER A 92 -16.07 -19.48 -4.05
N TRP A 93 -16.77 -18.37 -3.80
CA TRP A 93 -16.75 -17.24 -4.74
C TRP A 93 -15.33 -16.70 -4.98
N GLN A 94 -14.42 -16.82 -4.01
CA GLN A 94 -13.01 -16.41 -4.14
C GLN A 94 -12.24 -17.18 -5.22
N THR A 95 -12.69 -18.36 -5.63
CA THR A 95 -12.07 -19.11 -6.74
C THR A 95 -12.62 -18.67 -8.10
N HIS A 96 -13.87 -18.18 -8.13
CA HIS A 96 -14.60 -17.83 -9.35
C HIS A 96 -14.82 -16.33 -9.57
N TRP A 97 -14.34 -15.46 -8.66
CA TRP A 97 -14.61 -14.02 -8.64
C TRP A 97 -14.35 -13.30 -9.97
N ARG A 98 -13.36 -13.75 -10.76
CA ARG A 98 -13.03 -13.17 -12.08
C ARG A 98 -14.15 -13.36 -13.12
N ASN A 99 -15.01 -14.36 -12.91
CA ASN A 99 -16.11 -14.73 -13.78
C ASN A 99 -17.46 -14.18 -13.30
N LEU A 100 -17.50 -13.59 -12.09
CA LEU A 100 -18.66 -12.85 -11.58
C LEU A 100 -18.64 -11.46 -12.24
N ARG A 101 -19.12 -11.37 -13.48
CA ARG A 101 -19.28 -10.12 -14.22
C ARG A 101 -20.72 -9.96 -14.66
#